data_AF-A0A9W8CM06-F1
#
_entry.id   AF-A0A9W8CM06-F1
#
_cell.length_a   1.000
_cell.length_b   1.000
_cell.length_c   1.000
_cell.angle_alpha   90.00
_cell.angle_beta   90.00
_cell.angle_gamma   90.00
#
_symmetry.space_group_name_H-M   'P 1'
#
loop_
_entity.id
_entity.type
_entity.pdbx_description
1 polymer ?
#
loop_
_entity_poly.entity_id
_entity_poly.type
_entity_poly.pdbx_seq_one_letter_code
_entity_poly.pdbx_strand_id
1 'polypeptide(L)'
;MKLRISLEKNKVATAEFNEYKTTYGELLEQLSEHTSFYVSNMSLLAGHPPMPLEFPDGTLLSDMHLDEDMILYVAEKHIRGGKSSTSPRSSPILIQTHCQGCSCRSSTSNTSSPSAHKDTSPTNSLSLSALFHQQNSSESLHSGSSKLSNQPPTVRTSDEDGYLIERKVPGDNSCLFRCILRAIGCQDLTVDNLRSIVSKRIGEDPEAYSEAVLEMPPEEYCSWILQSSSWGGGIEMAVLSTEFHVEICSIDINNLRIDRFGEGRYCRRIIVLYDGSHYNYVAKVSSPETPEEFDETLFEVGFGFGSDHLLLESAIELACILRSDEPYALALLN
;
A
#
# COMPACT_ATOMS: atom_id res chain seq x y z
N MET A 1 9.89 26.39 13.18
CA MET A 1 9.90 24.94 13.37
C MET A 1 11.10 24.46 14.19
N LYS A 2 10.86 23.47 15.08
CA LYS A 2 11.89 22.79 15.87
C LYS A 2 12.13 21.39 15.29
N LEU A 3 13.35 21.10 14.82
CA LEU A 3 13.70 19.82 14.18
C LEU A 3 14.59 18.97 15.07
N ARG A 4 14.27 17.68 15.18
CA ARG A 4 15.07 16.68 15.91
C ARG A 4 16.04 16.00 14.95
N ILE A 5 17.33 16.17 15.17
CA ILE A 5 18.38 15.70 14.25
C ILE A 5 19.27 14.68 14.96
N SER A 6 19.46 13.52 14.34
CA SER A 6 20.30 12.42 14.80
C SER A 6 21.57 12.35 13.96
N LEU A 7 22.72 12.58 14.60
CA LEU A 7 24.05 12.59 13.94
C LEU A 7 24.80 11.25 14.07
N GLU A 8 24.47 10.48 15.10
CA GLU A 8 25.05 9.15 15.38
C GLU A 8 23.93 8.25 15.93
N LYS A 9 24.08 6.93 15.79
CA LYS A 9 23.17 5.96 16.42
C LYS A 9 23.13 6.24 17.94
N ASN A 10 22.03 6.83 18.42
CA ASN A 10 21.69 7.18 19.80
C ASN A 10 21.99 8.62 20.30
N LYS A 11 22.32 9.59 19.43
CA LYS A 11 22.37 11.02 19.83
C LYS A 11 21.45 11.87 18.98
N VAL A 12 20.37 12.35 19.59
CA VAL A 12 19.42 13.28 18.96
C VAL A 12 19.62 14.68 19.56
N ALA A 13 19.98 15.63 18.72
CA ALA A 13 19.99 17.05 19.02
C ALA A 13 18.68 17.70 18.55
N THR A 14 18.41 18.91 19.01
CA THR A 14 17.28 19.69 18.52
C THR A 14 17.74 21.07 18.10
N ALA A 15 17.36 21.47 16.90
CA ALA A 15 17.70 22.78 16.34
C ALA A 15 16.43 23.49 15.88
N GLU A 16 16.44 24.82 15.98
CA GLU A 16 15.31 25.66 15.60
C GLU A 16 15.62 26.38 14.29
N PHE A 17 14.69 26.28 13.35
CA PHE A 17 14.79 26.89 12.03
C PHE A 17 13.54 27.73 11.74
N ASN A 18 13.71 28.78 10.94
CA ASN A 18 12.58 29.56 10.46
C ASN A 18 12.01 28.88 9.21
N GLU A 19 10.86 28.24 9.36
CA GLU A 19 10.32 27.37 8.30
C GLU A 19 9.95 28.11 7.01
N TYR A 20 9.61 29.40 7.11
CA TYR A 20 9.22 30.24 5.98
C TYR A 20 10.40 31.00 5.35
N LYS A 21 11.63 30.77 5.82
CA LYS A 21 12.84 31.43 5.31
C LYS A 21 13.95 30.46 4.96
N THR A 22 14.13 29.43 5.77
CA THR A 22 15.21 28.47 5.57
C THR A 22 14.86 27.54 4.43
N THR A 23 15.79 27.38 3.48
CA THR A 23 15.64 26.42 2.39
C THR A 23 16.27 25.07 2.73
N TYR A 24 15.96 24.04 1.94
CA TYR A 24 16.57 22.72 2.04
C TYR A 24 18.10 22.77 1.84
N GLY A 25 18.59 23.58 0.90
CA GLY A 25 20.02 23.79 0.70
C GLY A 25 20.69 24.47 1.88
N GLU A 26 20.06 25.50 2.46
CA GLU A 26 20.56 26.18 3.67
C GLU A 26 20.54 25.26 4.90
N LEU A 27 19.55 24.38 5.01
CA LEU A 27 19.52 23.34 6.05
C LEU A 27 20.71 22.39 5.90
N LEU A 28 21.00 21.89 4.69
CA LEU A 28 22.15 21.02 4.46
C LEU A 28 23.48 21.72 4.73
N GLU A 29 23.61 23.00 4.37
CA GLU A 29 24.80 23.80 4.65
C GLU A 29 25.02 23.94 6.16
N GLN A 30 23.98 24.31 6.92
CA GLN A 30 24.07 24.40 8.38
C GLN A 30 24.38 23.04 9.03
N LEU A 31 23.78 21.96 8.55
CA LEU A 31 24.12 20.61 9.01
C LEU A 31 25.58 20.25 8.68
N SER A 32 26.11 20.68 7.53
CA SER A 32 27.50 20.42 7.14
C SER A 32 28.53 21.21 7.96
N GLU A 33 28.15 22.35 8.55
CA GLU A 33 29.02 23.05 9.50
C GLU A 33 29.13 22.30 10.85
N HIS A 34 28.05 21.62 11.23
CA HIS A 34 27.95 20.91 12.51
C HIS A 34 28.28 19.42 12.43
N THR A 35 28.36 18.86 11.23
CA THR A 35 28.73 17.47 10.95
C THR A 35 30.00 17.48 10.13
N SER A 36 30.94 16.56 10.34
CA SER A 36 32.18 16.54 9.55
C SER A 36 31.99 16.10 8.08
N PHE A 37 30.76 16.18 7.56
CA PHE A 37 30.37 15.78 6.21
C PHE A 37 30.19 17.01 5.33
N TYR A 38 30.80 16.99 4.15
CA TYR A 38 30.49 17.97 3.11
C TYR A 38 29.07 17.75 2.58
N VAL A 39 28.37 18.83 2.21
CA VAL A 39 27.01 18.78 1.62
C VAL A 39 26.93 17.76 0.48
N SER A 40 27.95 17.68 -0.39
CA SER A 40 28.01 16.74 -1.52
C SER A 40 27.99 15.26 -1.12
N ASN A 41 28.42 14.95 0.11
CA ASN A 41 28.50 13.60 0.64
C ASN A 41 27.47 13.37 1.75
N MET A 42 26.52 14.29 1.93
CA MET A 42 25.50 14.19 2.97
C MET A 42 24.20 13.60 2.42
N SER A 43 23.59 12.72 3.19
CA SER A 43 22.23 12.23 2.99
C SER A 43 21.43 12.52 4.25
N LEU A 44 20.36 13.29 4.11
CA LEU A 44 19.35 13.43 5.16
C LEU A 44 18.37 12.27 5.02
N LEU A 45 18.05 11.58 6.10
CA LEU A 45 17.10 10.45 6.11
C LEU A 45 15.97 10.74 7.10
N ALA A 46 14.77 10.24 6.85
CA ALA A 46 13.62 10.37 7.74
C ALA A 46 12.81 9.07 7.81
N GLY A 47 11.97 8.92 8.84
CA GLY A 47 11.06 7.77 9.01
C GLY A 47 11.70 6.51 9.60
N HIS A 48 10.91 5.44 9.71
CA HIS A 48 11.37 4.10 10.08
C HIS A 48 10.81 3.04 9.10
N PRO A 49 11.65 2.35 8.32
CA PRO A 49 13.12 2.47 8.28
C PRO A 49 13.59 3.83 7.71
N PRO A 50 14.78 4.35 8.09
CA PRO A 50 15.26 5.66 7.62
C PRO A 50 15.48 5.69 6.11
N MET A 51 14.74 6.56 5.41
CA MET A 51 14.78 6.73 3.95
C MET A 51 15.35 8.09 3.55
N PRO A 52 16.11 8.22 2.45
CA PRO A 52 16.62 9.51 1.98
C PRO A 52 15.51 10.52 1.71
N LEU A 53 15.69 11.69 2.30
CA LEU A 53 14.86 12.86 2.12
C LEU A 53 15.57 13.78 1.12
N GLU A 54 15.06 13.90 -0.10
CA GLU A 54 15.67 14.70 -1.16
C GLU A 54 14.69 15.74 -1.70
N PHE A 55 15.08 17.02 -1.64
CA PHE A 55 14.34 18.13 -2.23
C PHE A 55 15.29 19.00 -3.07
N PRO A 56 14.76 19.81 -4.00
CA PRO A 56 15.53 20.90 -4.61
C PRO A 56 16.08 21.86 -3.55
N ASP A 57 17.30 22.36 -3.73
CA ASP A 57 17.98 23.24 -2.76
C ASP A 57 17.17 24.50 -2.37
N GLY A 58 16.31 24.98 -3.27
CA GLY A 58 15.47 26.17 -3.05
C GLY A 58 14.14 25.91 -2.32
N THR A 59 13.78 24.67 -2.03
CA THR A 59 12.53 24.32 -1.34
C THR A 59 12.56 24.83 0.10
N LEU A 60 11.52 25.56 0.54
CA LEU A 60 11.43 26.04 1.93
C LEU A 60 11.10 24.88 2.88
N LEU A 61 11.55 24.97 4.14
CA LEU A 61 11.21 23.98 5.15
C LEU A 61 9.70 23.85 5.37
N SER A 62 8.93 24.95 5.22
CA SER A 62 7.46 24.92 5.27
C SER A 62 6.85 24.00 4.21
N ASP A 63 7.49 23.91 3.05
CA ASP A 63 6.99 23.16 1.90
C ASP A 63 7.44 21.69 1.95
N MET A 64 8.39 21.37 2.85
CA MET A 64 8.85 20.01 3.12
C MET A 64 7.93 19.25 4.09
N HIS A 65 6.90 19.90 4.65
CA HIS A 65 5.88 19.30 5.54
C HIS A 65 6.49 18.35 6.60
N LEU A 66 7.58 18.77 7.24
CA LEU A 66 8.25 17.97 8.27
C LEU A 66 7.44 18.05 9.57
N ASP A 67 7.08 16.91 10.15
CA ASP A 67 6.45 16.90 11.48
C ASP A 67 7.48 17.31 12.56
N GLU A 68 7.08 18.14 13.53
CA GLU A 68 7.98 18.57 14.63
C GLU A 68 8.50 17.41 15.49
N ASP A 69 7.78 16.28 15.50
CA ASP A 69 8.15 15.07 16.21
C ASP A 69 9.07 14.13 15.39
N MET A 70 9.27 14.42 14.10
CA MET A 70 10.09 13.60 13.22
C MET A 70 11.58 13.72 13.53
N ILE A 71 12.27 12.58 13.53
CA ILE A 71 13.74 12.52 13.67
C ILE A 71 14.37 12.45 12.28
N LEU A 72 15.18 13.44 11.95
CA LEU A 72 16.02 13.47 10.77
C LEU A 72 17.38 12.84 11.09
N TYR A 73 17.82 11.86 10.31
CA TYR A 73 19.13 11.23 10.45
C TYR A 73 20.09 11.78 9.40
N VAL A 74 21.28 12.18 9.82
CA VAL A 74 22.33 12.61 8.89
C VAL A 74 23.28 11.44 8.65
N ALA A 75 23.45 11.03 7.39
CA ALA A 75 24.32 9.93 6.99
C ALA A 75 25.28 10.36 5.86
N GLU A 76 26.43 9.71 5.76
CA GLU A 76 27.37 9.93 4.65
C GLU A 76 26.97 9.08 3.43
N LYS A 77 26.84 9.71 2.25
CA LYS A 77 26.67 9.03 0.97
C LYS A 77 27.98 8.31 0.64
N HIS A 78 28.00 6.97 0.79
CA HIS A 78 29.13 6.16 0.33
C HIS A 78 29.23 6.22 -1.20
N ILE A 79 30.14 7.06 -1.70
CA ILE A 79 30.53 7.05 -3.11
C ILE A 79 31.20 5.70 -3.38
N ARG A 80 30.53 4.81 -4.12
CA ARG A 80 31.14 3.59 -4.66
C ARG A 80 32.20 3.99 -5.69
N GLY A 81 33.41 4.27 -5.22
CA GLY A 81 34.61 4.23 -6.05
C GLY A 81 34.81 2.79 -6.51
N GLY A 82 34.76 2.55 -7.81
CA GLY A 82 34.98 1.23 -8.38
C GLY A 82 36.32 0.65 -7.95
N LYS A 83 36.29 -0.59 -7.44
CA LYS A 83 37.39 -1.57 -7.47
C LYS A 83 36.85 -2.98 -7.20
N SER A 84 37.35 -3.91 -8.00
CA SER A 84 37.02 -5.33 -8.08
C SER A 84 37.41 -6.14 -6.84
N SER A 85 36.58 -7.10 -6.43
CA SER A 85 37.04 -8.38 -5.85
C SER A 85 35.96 -9.47 -5.90
N THR A 86 36.10 -10.37 -6.88
CA THR A 86 36.02 -11.85 -6.80
C THR A 86 34.88 -12.55 -6.01
N SER A 87 33.86 -13.02 -6.76
CA SER A 87 33.28 -14.41 -6.88
C SER A 87 33.54 -15.48 -5.78
N PRO A 88 32.62 -16.46 -5.54
CA PRO A 88 32.09 -17.31 -6.63
C PRO A 88 30.62 -17.78 -6.60
N ARG A 89 30.01 -17.62 -7.79
CA ARG A 89 29.21 -18.57 -8.59
C ARG A 89 28.79 -19.92 -7.96
N SER A 90 27.49 -20.23 -8.08
CA SER A 90 26.97 -21.58 -8.35
C SER A 90 25.71 -21.46 -9.21
N SER A 91 25.74 -22.08 -10.39
CA SER A 91 24.67 -22.07 -11.41
C SER A 91 23.51 -23.01 -11.04
N PRO A 92 22.26 -22.80 -11.50
CA PRO A 92 21.21 -23.80 -11.37
C PRO A 92 21.30 -24.87 -12.48
N ILE A 93 21.14 -26.12 -12.07
CA ILE A 93 21.01 -27.30 -12.91
C ILE A 93 19.55 -27.42 -13.38
N LEU A 94 19.39 -27.64 -14.69
CA LEU A 94 18.16 -27.98 -15.38
C LEU A 94 17.87 -29.48 -15.20
N ILE A 95 16.70 -29.85 -14.66
CA ILE A 95 16.13 -31.19 -14.87
C ILE A 95 14.66 -31.06 -15.25
N GLN A 96 14.41 -31.59 -16.45
CA GLN A 96 13.14 -31.79 -17.11
C GLN A 96 12.68 -33.22 -16.80
N THR A 97 11.46 -33.42 -16.30
CA THR A 97 10.76 -34.71 -16.49
C THR A 97 9.26 -34.53 -16.64
N HIS A 98 8.76 -35.33 -17.58
CA HIS A 98 7.42 -35.41 -18.13
C HIS A 98 6.68 -36.60 -17.48
N CYS A 99 5.35 -36.55 -17.58
CA CYS A 99 4.39 -37.68 -17.68
C CYS A 99 3.91 -38.48 -16.44
N GLN A 100 2.59 -38.35 -16.23
CA GLN A 100 1.57 -39.41 -16.21
C GLN A 100 1.33 -40.26 -14.94
N GLY A 101 0.06 -40.28 -14.50
CA GLY A 101 -0.65 -41.55 -14.27
C GLY A 101 -1.41 -41.76 -12.95
N CYS A 102 -2.71 -41.42 -12.97
CA CYS A 102 -3.87 -42.14 -12.38
C CYS A 102 -3.89 -42.63 -10.90
N SER A 103 -4.90 -42.09 -10.18
CA SER A 103 -6.00 -42.77 -9.44
C SER A 103 -5.66 -43.76 -8.31
N CYS A 104 -6.29 -43.72 -7.11
CA CYS A 104 -7.73 -43.68 -6.84
C CYS A 104 -8.06 -43.46 -5.33
N ARG A 105 -9.25 -42.88 -5.07
CA ARG A 105 -10.29 -43.16 -4.03
C ARG A 105 -9.83 -43.60 -2.61
N SER A 106 -10.37 -43.13 -1.47
CA SER A 106 -11.79 -42.91 -1.10
C SER A 106 -11.90 -42.24 0.29
N SER A 107 -12.90 -41.37 0.47
CA SER A 107 -13.81 -41.22 1.64
C SER A 107 -13.23 -41.18 3.08
N THR A 108 -13.53 -40.16 3.88
CA THR A 108 -14.84 -39.99 4.52
C THR A 108 -15.01 -38.58 5.11
N SER A 109 -16.26 -38.13 5.08
CA SER A 109 -16.83 -36.93 5.66
C SER A 109 -16.70 -36.85 7.18
N ASN A 110 -16.57 -35.63 7.73
CA ASN A 110 -17.54 -35.14 8.71
C ASN A 110 -17.48 -33.61 8.87
N THR A 111 -18.68 -33.06 8.85
CA THR A 111 -19.16 -31.70 9.12
C THR A 111 -18.82 -31.20 10.54
N SER A 112 -18.47 -29.92 10.69
CA SER A 112 -19.11 -28.96 11.61
C SER A 112 -18.44 -27.58 11.59
N SER A 113 -19.22 -26.56 11.22
CA SER A 113 -19.10 -25.14 11.65
C SER A 113 -19.39 -25.05 13.18
N PRO A 114 -19.21 -23.92 13.93
CA PRO A 114 -19.33 -22.52 13.49
C PRO A 114 -18.49 -21.43 14.22
N SER A 115 -18.69 -20.18 13.79
CA SER A 115 -18.73 -18.91 14.58
C SER A 115 -17.48 -18.03 14.79
N ALA A 116 -17.55 -16.85 14.15
CA ALA A 116 -17.47 -15.48 14.71
C ALA A 116 -16.63 -15.19 15.96
N HIS A 117 -15.65 -14.27 15.86
CA HIS A 117 -15.70 -12.89 16.43
C HIS A 117 -14.30 -12.23 16.56
N LYS A 118 -14.29 -10.91 16.27
CA LYS A 118 -13.56 -9.80 16.94
C LYS A 118 -12.05 -9.61 16.76
N ASP A 119 -11.74 -8.50 16.09
CA ASP A 119 -10.64 -7.54 16.25
C ASP A 119 -9.59 -7.79 17.34
N THR A 120 -8.30 -7.73 16.98
CA THR A 120 -7.38 -6.64 17.40
C THR A 120 -5.99 -6.81 16.79
N SER A 121 -5.47 -5.79 16.11
CA SER A 121 -4.02 -5.60 15.88
C SER A 121 -3.71 -4.10 15.73
N PRO A 122 -2.53 -3.62 16.18
CA PRO A 122 -2.25 -2.20 16.28
C PRO A 122 -1.63 -1.67 14.98
N THR A 123 -2.34 -0.78 14.28
CA THR A 123 -1.81 -0.03 13.13
C THR A 123 -1.92 1.47 13.39
N ASN A 124 -0.85 2.20 13.10
CA ASN A 124 -0.84 3.66 13.07
C ASN A 124 -1.89 4.13 12.06
N SER A 125 -3.01 4.61 12.57
CA SER A 125 -4.12 5.10 11.77
C SER A 125 -4.01 6.61 11.65
N LEU A 126 -3.88 7.11 10.43
CA LEU A 126 -4.15 8.51 10.14
C LEU A 126 -5.67 8.67 10.06
N SER A 127 -6.28 9.17 11.13
CA SER A 127 -7.69 9.58 11.11
C SER A 127 -7.78 10.99 10.52
N LEU A 128 -8.11 11.08 9.23
CA LEU A 128 -8.35 12.35 8.51
C LEU A 128 -9.67 13.03 8.89
N SER A 129 -10.32 12.61 9.97
CA SER A 129 -11.64 13.11 10.38
C SER A 129 -11.64 14.50 11.03
N ALA A 130 -10.46 15.12 11.23
CA ALA A 130 -10.33 16.38 11.99
C ALA A 130 -10.25 17.68 11.14
N LEU A 131 -10.23 17.62 9.80
CA LEU A 131 -10.04 18.82 8.97
C LEU A 131 -11.32 19.44 8.37
N PHE A 132 -12.48 18.80 8.54
CA PHE A 132 -13.75 19.33 8.01
C PHE A 132 -14.59 20.02 9.09
N HIS A 133 -14.05 21.08 9.69
CA HIS A 133 -14.89 22.11 10.30
C HIS A 133 -14.35 23.50 9.94
N GLN A 134 -15.22 24.25 9.26
CA GLN A 134 -15.16 25.69 9.01
C GLN A 134 -14.48 26.13 7.70
N GLN A 135 -15.26 26.14 6.61
CA GLN A 135 -15.60 27.40 5.92
C GLN A 135 -16.82 27.20 5.02
N ASN A 136 -17.86 27.99 5.29
CA ASN A 136 -19.08 28.08 4.52
C ASN A 136 -19.21 29.54 4.07
N SER A 137 -19.14 29.81 2.77
CA SER A 137 -19.89 30.88 2.09
C SER A 137 -19.58 30.95 0.59
N SER A 138 -20.61 30.62 -0.22
CA SER A 138 -20.96 31.09 -1.59
C SER A 138 -19.91 30.90 -2.71
N GLU A 139 -20.19 30.26 -3.85
CA GLU A 139 -21.34 30.42 -4.75
C GLU A 139 -21.73 29.12 -5.47
N SER A 140 -23.03 28.96 -5.69
CA SER A 140 -23.69 27.86 -6.39
C SER A 140 -23.85 28.13 -7.88
N LEU A 141 -23.54 27.14 -8.73
CA LEU A 141 -24.18 26.98 -10.05
C LEU A 141 -24.48 25.50 -10.33
N HIS A 142 -25.72 25.13 -9.99
CA HIS A 142 -26.64 24.18 -10.63
C HIS A 142 -26.10 23.16 -11.66
N SER A 143 -26.28 21.87 -11.34
CA SER A 143 -27.07 20.88 -12.11
C SER A 143 -26.94 19.54 -11.36
N GLY A 144 -27.96 19.01 -10.69
CA GLY A 144 -29.17 18.49 -11.31
C GLY A 144 -29.17 16.97 -11.11
N SER A 145 -30.01 16.47 -10.19
CA SER A 145 -30.22 15.06 -9.90
C SER A 145 -30.51 14.25 -11.17
N SER A 146 -29.70 13.22 -11.45
CA SER A 146 -30.07 12.10 -12.32
C SER A 146 -29.64 10.76 -11.70
N LYS A 147 -30.47 10.24 -10.79
CA LYS A 147 -30.58 8.80 -10.53
C LYS A 147 -31.22 8.13 -11.76
N LEU A 148 -30.41 7.76 -12.77
CA LEU A 148 -30.72 6.73 -13.78
C LEU A 148 -29.54 6.48 -14.73
N SER A 149 -28.35 6.19 -14.21
CA SER A 149 -27.24 5.71 -15.03
C SER A 149 -26.91 4.29 -14.57
N ASN A 150 -27.02 3.29 -15.46
CA ASN A 150 -26.52 1.94 -15.22
C ASN A 150 -24.98 1.86 -15.29
N GLN A 151 -24.29 3.00 -15.37
CA GLN A 151 -22.84 3.05 -15.39
C GLN A 151 -22.28 2.93 -13.97
N PRO A 152 -21.18 2.19 -13.79
CA PRO A 152 -20.52 2.12 -12.49
C PRO A 152 -20.10 3.53 -12.04
N PRO A 153 -20.10 3.81 -10.73
CA PRO A 153 -19.58 5.05 -10.19
C PRO A 153 -18.15 5.33 -10.69
N THR A 154 -17.88 6.58 -11.06
CA THR A 154 -16.57 7.02 -11.51
C THR A 154 -16.16 8.29 -10.77
N VAL A 155 -14.87 8.45 -10.49
CA VAL A 155 -14.28 9.67 -9.93
C VAL A 155 -13.21 10.17 -10.87
N ARG A 156 -13.24 11.45 -11.24
CA ARG A 156 -12.21 12.02 -12.13
C ARG A 156 -10.89 12.12 -11.37
N THR A 157 -9.78 11.71 -11.99
CA THR A 157 -8.46 11.80 -11.36
C THR A 157 -8.01 13.25 -11.29
N SER A 158 -7.25 13.59 -10.25
CA SER A 158 -6.79 14.96 -9.99
C SER A 158 -5.83 15.53 -11.04
N ASP A 159 -5.16 14.66 -11.81
CA ASP A 159 -4.36 15.03 -12.98
C ASP A 159 -5.22 15.30 -14.22
N GLU A 160 -6.54 15.12 -14.12
CA GLU A 160 -7.54 15.34 -15.17
C GLU A 160 -7.41 14.41 -16.40
N ASP A 161 -6.56 13.39 -16.30
CA ASP A 161 -6.17 12.47 -17.37
C ASP A 161 -6.96 11.14 -17.36
N GLY A 162 -7.99 11.01 -16.52
CA GLY A 162 -8.85 9.83 -16.52
C GLY A 162 -9.87 9.79 -15.39
N TYR A 163 -10.40 8.59 -15.15
CA TYR A 163 -11.37 8.30 -14.11
C TYR A 163 -10.95 7.05 -13.33
N LEU A 164 -11.07 7.08 -12.00
CA LEU A 164 -11.03 5.90 -11.16
C LEU A 164 -12.39 5.21 -11.13
N ILE A 165 -12.37 3.89 -11.25
CA ILE A 165 -13.54 3.02 -11.20
C ILE A 165 -13.26 1.79 -10.33
N GLU A 166 -14.33 1.20 -9.78
CA GLU A 166 -14.28 -0.13 -9.19
C GLU A 166 -14.37 -1.20 -10.28
N ARG A 167 -13.44 -2.16 -10.27
CA ARG A 167 -13.53 -3.40 -11.03
C ARG A 167 -13.90 -4.55 -10.11
N LYS A 168 -15.04 -5.17 -10.40
CA LYS A 168 -15.58 -6.28 -9.61
C LYS A 168 -14.92 -7.60 -9.97
N VAL A 169 -14.60 -8.41 -8.95
CA VAL A 169 -14.16 -9.79 -9.14
C VAL A 169 -15.26 -10.77 -8.69
N PRO A 170 -15.20 -12.06 -9.07
CA PRO A 170 -16.13 -13.05 -8.56
C PRO A 170 -16.15 -13.12 -7.03
N GLY A 171 -17.35 -13.13 -6.45
CA GLY A 171 -17.62 -13.29 -5.01
C GLY A 171 -17.33 -14.68 -4.46
N ASP A 172 -16.13 -15.20 -4.71
CA ASP A 172 -15.62 -16.43 -4.10
C ASP A 172 -14.65 -16.13 -2.94
N ASN A 173 -14.27 -17.17 -2.21
CA ASN A 173 -13.32 -17.10 -1.10
C ASN A 173 -11.88 -16.75 -1.56
N SER A 174 -11.69 -16.36 -2.83
CA SER A 174 -10.41 -15.98 -3.42
C SER A 174 -10.40 -14.55 -3.98
N CYS A 175 -11.43 -13.75 -3.68
CA CYS A 175 -11.57 -12.37 -4.18
C CYS A 175 -10.30 -11.50 -3.98
N LEU A 176 -9.65 -11.56 -2.80
CA LEU A 176 -8.40 -10.85 -2.55
C LEU A 176 -7.32 -11.21 -3.58
N PHE A 177 -7.05 -12.51 -3.74
CA PHE A 177 -6.02 -13.00 -4.65
C PHE A 177 -6.35 -12.66 -6.10
N ARG A 178 -7.63 -12.66 -6.47
CA ARG A 178 -8.08 -12.23 -7.81
C ARG A 178 -7.83 -10.74 -8.02
N CYS A 179 -8.14 -9.89 -7.05
CA CYS A 179 -7.87 -8.46 -7.11
C CYS A 179 -6.38 -8.18 -7.31
N ILE A 180 -5.53 -8.79 -6.49
CA ILE A 180 -4.07 -8.61 -6.59
C ILE A 180 -3.55 -9.14 -7.94
N LEU A 181 -3.99 -10.32 -8.37
CA LEU A 181 -3.58 -10.91 -9.65
C LEU A 181 -3.95 -10.01 -10.85
N ARG A 182 -5.18 -9.48 -10.85
CA ARG A 182 -5.67 -8.57 -11.91
C ARG A 182 -4.94 -7.24 -11.87
N ALA A 183 -4.81 -6.63 -10.69
CA ALA A 183 -4.21 -5.32 -10.55
C ALA A 183 -2.69 -5.31 -10.86
N ILE A 184 -1.98 -6.40 -10.60
CA ILE A 184 -0.56 -6.53 -10.99
C ILE A 184 -0.42 -6.84 -12.50
N GLY A 185 -1.44 -7.41 -13.14
CA GLY A 185 -1.45 -7.68 -14.57
C GLY A 185 -0.53 -8.84 -15.02
N CYS A 186 -0.11 -9.71 -14.10
CA CYS A 186 0.77 -10.84 -14.44
C CYS A 186 -0.04 -12.02 -15.01
N GLN A 187 0.06 -12.24 -16.32
CA GLN A 187 -0.76 -13.25 -17.02
C GLN A 187 -0.36 -14.71 -16.72
N ASP A 188 0.88 -14.94 -16.26
CA ASP A 188 1.41 -16.29 -16.01
C ASP A 188 1.06 -16.83 -14.62
N LEU A 189 0.43 -16.02 -13.77
CA LEU A 189 0.09 -16.39 -12.41
C LEU A 189 -1.38 -16.75 -12.26
N THR A 190 -1.63 -17.68 -11.35
CA THR A 190 -2.97 -18.09 -10.92
C THR A 190 -3.18 -17.78 -9.44
N VAL A 191 -4.44 -17.82 -8.99
CA VAL A 191 -4.79 -17.71 -7.56
C VAL A 191 -4.02 -18.75 -6.73
N ASP A 192 -3.90 -19.98 -7.22
CA ASP A 192 -3.19 -21.05 -6.52
C ASP A 192 -1.69 -20.77 -6.41
N ASN A 193 -1.11 -20.09 -7.42
CA ASN A 193 0.28 -19.63 -7.33
C ASN A 193 0.45 -18.58 -6.23
N LEU A 194 -0.45 -17.60 -6.13
CA LEU A 194 -0.39 -16.59 -5.07
C LEU A 194 -0.53 -17.24 -3.68
N ARG A 195 -1.46 -18.17 -3.49
CA ARG A 195 -1.59 -18.93 -2.22
C ARG A 195 -0.32 -19.72 -1.90
N SER A 196 0.30 -20.32 -2.92
CA SER A 196 1.57 -21.06 -2.76
C SER A 196 2.72 -20.15 -2.37
N ILE A 197 2.81 -18.95 -2.94
CA ILE A 197 3.78 -17.92 -2.55
C ILE A 197 3.60 -17.55 -1.08
N VAL A 198 2.35 -17.30 -0.65
CA VAL A 198 2.06 -16.95 0.74
C VAL A 198 2.48 -18.07 1.69
N SER A 199 1.99 -19.29 1.46
CA SER A 199 2.33 -20.47 2.25
C SER A 199 3.84 -20.68 2.35
N LYS A 200 4.55 -20.57 1.22
CA LYS A 200 6.02 -20.71 1.19
C LYS A 200 6.70 -19.62 2.02
N ARG A 201 6.34 -18.35 1.84
CA ARG A 201 7.02 -17.23 2.52
C ARG A 201 6.81 -17.29 4.03
N ILE A 202 5.62 -17.67 4.48
CA ILE A 202 5.31 -17.88 5.89
C ILE A 202 6.16 -19.02 6.47
N GLY A 203 6.23 -20.16 5.77
CA GLY A 203 7.03 -21.31 6.21
C GLY A 203 8.55 -21.05 6.25
N GLU A 204 9.05 -20.10 5.46
CA GLU A 204 10.47 -19.72 5.44
C GLU A 204 10.87 -18.74 6.57
N ASP A 205 9.90 -18.12 7.26
CA ASP A 205 10.15 -17.09 8.27
C ASP A 205 9.22 -17.23 9.50
N PRO A 206 9.32 -18.35 10.24
CA PRO A 206 8.43 -18.64 11.37
C PRO A 206 8.64 -17.70 12.57
N GLU A 207 9.73 -16.93 12.60
CA GLU A 207 9.93 -15.89 13.61
C GLU A 207 9.06 -14.67 13.32
N ALA A 208 9.03 -14.20 12.07
CA ALA A 208 8.15 -13.12 11.65
C ALA A 208 6.67 -13.55 11.64
N TYR A 209 6.39 -14.79 11.23
CA TYR A 209 5.05 -15.36 11.16
C TYR A 209 4.85 -16.41 12.26
N SER A 210 4.98 -15.97 13.50
CA SER A 210 4.75 -16.83 14.68
C SER A 210 3.27 -17.15 14.90
N GLU A 211 2.98 -18.15 15.72
CA GLU A 211 1.60 -18.50 16.12
C GLU A 211 0.83 -17.31 16.72
N ALA A 212 1.52 -16.37 17.39
CA ALA A 212 0.90 -15.16 17.90
C ALA A 212 0.47 -14.18 16.81
N VAL A 213 1.18 -14.16 15.67
CA VAL A 213 0.86 -13.30 14.51
C VAL A 213 -0.20 -13.96 13.62
N LEU A 214 -0.10 -15.28 13.44
CA LEU A 214 -0.97 -16.05 12.55
C LEU A 214 -2.27 -16.50 13.23
N GLU A 215 -2.34 -16.38 14.56
CA GLU A 215 -3.42 -16.91 15.41
C GLU A 215 -3.62 -18.44 15.31
N MET A 216 -2.66 -19.14 14.71
CA MET A 216 -2.57 -20.58 14.61
C MET A 216 -1.12 -21.01 14.30
N PRO A 217 -0.75 -22.29 14.53
CA PRO A 217 0.59 -22.78 14.22
C PRO A 217 1.00 -22.52 12.76
N PRO A 218 2.24 -22.12 12.47
CA PRO A 218 2.67 -21.78 11.12
C PRO A 218 2.44 -22.91 10.09
N GLU A 219 2.68 -24.18 10.45
CA GLU A 219 2.42 -25.30 9.55
C GLU A 219 0.93 -25.48 9.24
N GLU A 220 0.07 -25.19 10.22
CA GLU A 220 -1.39 -25.23 10.06
C GLU A 220 -1.86 -24.09 9.15
N TYR A 221 -1.35 -22.88 9.37
CA TYR A 221 -1.64 -21.71 8.52
C TYR A 221 -1.22 -21.96 7.06
N CYS A 222 -0.01 -22.47 6.86
CA CYS A 222 0.51 -22.80 5.54
C CYS A 222 -0.37 -23.82 4.80
N SER A 223 -0.97 -24.77 5.51
CA SER A 223 -1.91 -25.74 4.94
C SER A 223 -3.29 -25.12 4.69
N TRP A 224 -3.77 -24.28 5.61
CA TRP A 224 -5.05 -23.59 5.53
C TRP A 224 -5.09 -22.62 4.35
N ILE A 225 -4.07 -21.77 4.15
CA ILE A 225 -4.10 -20.73 3.12
C ILE A 225 -4.06 -21.29 1.68
N LEU A 226 -3.63 -22.54 1.51
CA LEU A 226 -3.65 -23.26 0.22
C LEU A 226 -5.06 -23.70 -0.19
N GLN A 227 -6.02 -23.73 0.73
CA GLN A 227 -7.40 -24.13 0.41
C GLN A 227 -8.11 -23.00 -0.32
N SER A 228 -8.83 -23.32 -1.40
CA SER A 228 -9.63 -22.35 -2.15
C SER A 228 -10.77 -21.73 -1.35
N SER A 229 -11.14 -22.35 -0.21
CA SER A 229 -12.14 -21.85 0.73
C SER A 229 -11.60 -20.83 1.74
N SER A 230 -10.29 -20.70 1.87
CA SER A 230 -9.66 -19.83 2.88
C SER A 230 -9.57 -18.41 2.37
N TRP A 231 -9.99 -17.46 3.20
CA TRP A 231 -10.00 -16.04 2.88
C TRP A 231 -8.61 -15.48 3.13
N GLY A 232 -8.13 -14.63 2.23
CA GLY A 232 -6.92 -13.86 2.50
C GLY A 232 -7.25 -12.52 3.16
N GLY A 233 -6.27 -11.90 3.80
CA GLY A 233 -6.39 -10.59 4.42
C GLY A 233 -5.05 -9.85 4.50
N GLY A 234 -4.82 -9.16 5.62
CA GLY A 234 -3.63 -8.32 5.80
C GLY A 234 -2.31 -9.09 5.78
N ILE A 235 -2.26 -10.32 6.30
CA ILE A 235 -1.05 -11.16 6.27
C ILE A 235 -0.68 -11.49 4.82
N GLU A 236 -1.65 -11.96 4.02
CA GLU A 236 -1.45 -12.24 2.59
C GLU A 236 -1.01 -10.98 1.84
N MET A 237 -1.64 -9.83 2.10
CA MET A 237 -1.26 -8.57 1.46
C MET A 237 0.18 -8.16 1.81
N ALA A 238 0.60 -8.29 3.07
CA ALA A 238 1.97 -7.97 3.48
C ALA A 238 3.01 -8.86 2.78
N VAL A 239 2.71 -10.16 2.67
CA VAL A 239 3.55 -11.12 1.97
C VAL A 239 3.62 -10.80 0.47
N LEU A 240 2.47 -10.61 -0.18
CA LEU A 240 2.39 -10.39 -1.63
C LEU A 240 2.93 -9.02 -2.04
N SER A 241 2.76 -8.00 -1.20
CA SER A 241 3.43 -6.70 -1.37
C SER A 241 4.95 -6.87 -1.42
N THR A 242 5.50 -7.71 -0.52
CA THR A 242 6.93 -8.01 -0.49
C THR A 242 7.38 -8.78 -1.72
N GLU A 243 6.65 -9.83 -2.11
CA GLU A 243 6.98 -10.68 -3.26
C GLU A 243 7.00 -9.87 -4.58
N PHE A 244 5.96 -9.07 -4.81
CA PHE A 244 5.79 -8.36 -6.07
C PHE A 244 6.43 -6.98 -6.09
N HIS A 245 7.02 -6.54 -4.98
CA HIS A 245 7.65 -5.23 -4.85
C HIS A 245 6.71 -4.09 -5.22
N VAL A 246 5.46 -4.20 -4.75
CA VAL A 246 4.41 -3.20 -4.93
C VAL A 246 3.80 -2.87 -3.59
N GLU A 247 3.48 -1.60 -3.37
CA GLU A 247 2.63 -1.24 -2.25
C GLU A 247 1.19 -1.68 -2.54
N ILE A 248 0.49 -2.18 -1.54
CA ILE A 248 -0.93 -2.54 -1.64
C ILE A 248 -1.69 -1.62 -0.69
N CYS A 249 -2.54 -0.75 -1.22
CA CYS A 249 -3.43 0.08 -0.42
C CYS A 249 -4.81 -0.57 -0.37
N SER A 250 -5.22 -1.02 0.81
CA SER A 250 -6.56 -1.53 1.06
C SER A 250 -7.43 -0.43 1.64
N ILE A 251 -8.48 -0.03 0.93
CA ILE A 251 -9.44 0.98 1.40
C ILE A 251 -10.68 0.25 1.92
N ASP A 252 -10.94 0.39 3.22
CA ASP A 252 -12.20 -0.06 3.81
C ASP A 252 -13.31 0.94 3.46
N ILE A 253 -14.28 0.51 2.65
CA ILE A 253 -15.37 1.35 2.14
C ILE A 253 -16.22 1.89 3.30
N ASN A 254 -16.37 1.14 4.39
CA ASN A 254 -17.28 1.50 5.48
C ASN A 254 -16.76 2.71 6.27
N ASN A 255 -15.49 2.67 6.63
CA ASN A 255 -14.86 3.68 7.49
C ASN A 255 -13.86 4.60 6.77
N LEU A 256 -13.59 4.35 5.48
CA LEU A 256 -12.67 5.09 4.62
C LEU A 256 -11.21 5.07 5.10
N ARG A 257 -10.83 4.11 5.94
CA ARG A 257 -9.45 3.89 6.36
C ARG A 257 -8.67 3.26 5.21
N ILE A 258 -7.43 3.71 5.03
CA ILE A 258 -6.46 3.08 4.13
C ILE A 258 -5.45 2.31 4.96
N ASP A 259 -5.38 1.00 4.74
CA ASP A 259 -4.33 0.13 5.26
C ASP A 259 -3.27 -0.06 4.16
N ARG A 260 -2.05 0.42 4.40
CA ARG A 260 -0.95 0.45 3.41
C ARG A 260 0.07 -0.63 3.70
N PHE A 261 0.19 -1.62 2.83
CA PHE A 261 1.16 -2.71 2.93
C PHE A 261 2.35 -2.41 2.02
N GLY A 262 3.56 -2.38 2.59
CA GLY A 262 4.77 -2.00 1.85
C GLY A 262 4.96 -0.49 1.68
N GLU A 263 4.26 0.31 2.49
CA GLU A 263 4.38 1.78 2.50
C GLU A 263 5.84 2.24 2.55
N GLY A 264 6.18 3.19 1.68
CA GLY A 264 7.53 3.76 1.59
C GLY A 264 8.61 2.81 1.06
N ARG A 265 8.27 1.58 0.68
CA ARG A 265 9.25 0.58 0.19
C ARG A 265 9.29 0.44 -1.33
N TYR A 266 8.22 0.83 -2.02
CA TYR A 266 8.01 0.56 -3.43
C TYR A 266 7.60 1.82 -4.20
N CYS A 267 8.01 1.90 -5.46
CA CYS A 267 7.70 3.03 -6.35
C CYS A 267 6.37 2.87 -7.10
N ARG A 268 5.68 1.74 -6.90
CA ARG A 268 4.41 1.43 -7.53
C ARG A 268 3.45 0.90 -6.48
N ARG A 269 2.16 1.16 -6.67
CA ARG A 269 1.10 0.57 -5.87
C ARG A 269 -0.05 0.04 -6.69
N ILE A 270 -0.80 -0.85 -6.06
CA ILE A 270 -2.17 -1.20 -6.42
C ILE A 270 -3.12 -0.73 -5.32
N ILE A 271 -4.40 -0.55 -5.65
CA ILE A 271 -5.44 -0.18 -4.70
C ILE A 271 -6.55 -1.23 -4.75
N VAL A 272 -6.91 -1.76 -3.59
CA VAL A 272 -8.03 -2.68 -3.39
C VAL A 272 -9.08 -2.03 -2.50
N LEU A 273 -10.34 -2.34 -2.76
CA LEU A 273 -11.49 -1.85 -2.01
C LEU A 273 -12.09 -3.02 -1.22
N TYR A 274 -12.38 -2.79 0.05
CA TYR A 274 -12.94 -3.79 0.96
C TYR A 274 -14.28 -3.34 1.52
N ASP A 275 -15.32 -4.14 1.34
CA ASP A 275 -16.68 -3.82 1.84
C ASP A 275 -17.00 -4.42 3.22
N GLY A 276 -16.06 -5.14 3.85
CA GLY A 276 -16.29 -5.90 5.08
C GLY A 276 -16.42 -7.41 4.86
N SER A 277 -16.58 -7.86 3.62
CA SER A 277 -16.69 -9.30 3.28
C SER A 277 -16.05 -9.67 1.94
N HIS A 278 -15.86 -8.71 1.05
CA HIS A 278 -15.39 -8.91 -0.30
C HIS A 278 -14.38 -7.84 -0.70
N TYR A 279 -13.45 -8.22 -1.58
CA TYR A 279 -12.48 -7.32 -2.17
C TYR A 279 -12.78 -7.10 -3.65
N ASN A 280 -12.72 -5.84 -4.08
CA ASN A 280 -12.62 -5.41 -5.47
C ASN A 280 -11.33 -4.60 -5.66
N TYR A 281 -11.02 -4.18 -6.89
CA TYR A 281 -9.82 -3.38 -7.16
C TYR A 281 -10.15 -2.09 -7.91
N VAL A 282 -9.27 -1.10 -7.76
CA VAL A 282 -9.39 0.18 -8.47
C VAL A 282 -8.61 0.12 -9.77
N ALA A 283 -9.20 0.66 -10.83
CA ALA A 283 -8.54 0.92 -12.10
C ALA A 283 -8.72 2.38 -12.50
N LYS A 284 -7.72 2.96 -13.16
CA LYS A 284 -7.83 4.21 -13.92
C LYS A 284 -8.16 3.88 -15.38
N VAL A 285 -9.14 4.59 -15.92
CA VAL A 285 -9.61 4.48 -17.30
C VAL A 285 -9.67 5.85 -17.97
N SER A 286 -9.37 5.92 -19.27
CA SER A 286 -9.46 7.18 -20.02
C SER A 286 -10.90 7.67 -20.18
N SER A 287 -11.86 6.75 -20.22
CA SER A 287 -13.29 7.03 -20.24
C SER A 287 -14.07 5.91 -19.54
N PRO A 288 -15.30 6.16 -19.03
CA PRO A 288 -16.12 5.12 -18.40
C PRO A 288 -16.45 3.91 -19.30
N GLU A 289 -16.34 4.06 -20.62
CA GLU A 289 -16.60 3.01 -21.61
C GLU A 289 -15.32 2.21 -21.98
N THR A 290 -14.18 2.53 -21.37
CA THR A 290 -12.90 1.88 -21.67
C THR A 290 -12.95 0.39 -21.31
N PRO A 291 -12.64 -0.51 -22.26
CA PRO A 291 -12.55 -1.95 -21.99
C PRO A 291 -11.52 -2.27 -20.90
N GLU A 292 -11.78 -3.31 -20.10
CA GLU A 292 -10.93 -3.72 -18.96
C GLU A 292 -9.48 -4.02 -19.39
N GLU A 293 -9.25 -4.44 -20.64
CA GLU A 293 -7.88 -4.69 -21.13
C GLU A 293 -6.98 -3.44 -21.22
N PHE A 294 -7.56 -2.24 -21.15
CA PHE A 294 -6.85 -0.96 -21.17
C PHE A 294 -6.78 -0.29 -19.80
N ASP A 295 -7.19 -1.00 -18.75
CA ASP A 295 -7.13 -0.49 -17.38
C ASP A 295 -5.68 -0.22 -16.96
N GLU A 296 -5.47 0.93 -16.34
CA GLU A 296 -4.26 1.21 -15.57
C GLU A 296 -4.53 0.90 -14.10
N THR A 297 -3.84 -0.11 -13.57
CA THR A 297 -4.04 -0.61 -12.20
C THR A 297 -2.80 -0.54 -11.32
N LEU A 298 -1.63 -0.26 -11.93
CA LEU A 298 -0.36 -0.04 -11.25
C LEU A 298 -0.03 1.44 -11.29
N PHE A 299 -0.19 2.10 -10.15
CA PHE A 299 0.01 3.54 -10.01
C PHE A 299 1.41 3.85 -9.50
N GLU A 300 2.02 4.94 -9.96
CA GLU A 300 3.28 5.41 -9.39
C GLU A 300 3.08 5.97 -7.98
N VAL A 301 3.98 5.61 -7.07
CA VAL A 301 4.07 6.22 -5.74
C VAL A 301 4.96 7.44 -5.88
N GLY A 302 4.36 8.63 -5.81
CA GLY A 302 5.09 9.88 -5.94
C GLY A 302 6.11 10.05 -4.81
N PHE A 303 7.40 10.07 -5.15
CA PHE A 303 8.47 10.52 -4.24
C PHE A 303 8.53 12.06 -4.26
N GLY A 304 7.49 12.69 -3.69
CA GLY A 304 7.37 14.16 -3.62
C GLY A 304 5.97 14.58 -3.19
N PHE A 305 5.88 15.66 -2.40
CA PHE A 305 4.60 16.16 -1.87
C PHE A 305 3.69 16.65 -3.01
N GLY A 306 2.54 16.01 -3.18
CA GLY A 306 1.47 16.47 -4.05
C GLY A 306 0.70 15.34 -4.75
N SER A 307 1.31 14.69 -5.74
CA SER A 307 0.57 13.80 -6.66
C SER A 307 0.12 12.47 -6.05
N ASP A 308 0.92 11.85 -5.17
CA ASP A 308 0.55 10.58 -4.52
C ASP A 308 -0.70 10.73 -3.62
N HIS A 309 -0.79 11.86 -2.93
CA HIS A 309 -1.91 12.20 -2.05
C HIS A 309 -3.20 12.36 -2.86
N LEU A 310 -3.12 13.05 -3.99
CA LEU A 310 -4.26 13.32 -4.86
C LEU A 310 -4.90 12.05 -5.43
N LEU A 311 -4.11 11.02 -5.76
CA LEU A 311 -4.64 9.73 -6.23
C LEU A 311 -5.42 9.01 -5.12
N LEU A 312 -4.86 8.96 -3.90
CA LEU A 312 -5.51 8.33 -2.76
C LEU A 312 -6.77 9.10 -2.34
N GLU A 313 -6.79 10.44 -2.44
CA GLU A 313 -7.99 11.26 -2.24
C GLU A 313 -9.10 10.88 -3.23
N SER A 314 -8.79 10.79 -4.54
CA SER A 314 -9.77 10.34 -5.53
C SER A 314 -10.26 8.91 -5.25
N ALA A 315 -9.39 8.03 -4.77
CA ALA A 315 -9.78 6.66 -4.40
C ALA A 315 -10.69 6.63 -3.16
N ILE A 316 -10.46 7.51 -2.19
CA ILE A 316 -11.35 7.71 -1.03
C ILE A 316 -12.68 8.31 -1.46
N GLU A 317 -12.71 9.27 -2.38
CA GLU A 317 -13.94 9.80 -2.94
C GLU A 317 -14.75 8.69 -3.65
N LEU A 318 -14.08 7.82 -4.40
CA LEU A 318 -14.73 6.66 -5.03
C LEU A 318 -15.33 5.73 -3.96
N ALA A 319 -14.59 5.41 -2.90
CA ALA A 319 -15.10 4.62 -1.77
C ALA A 319 -16.30 5.31 -1.07
N CYS A 320 -16.29 6.65 -0.93
CA CYS A 320 -17.41 7.41 -0.38
C CYS A 320 -18.69 7.25 -1.22
N ILE A 321 -18.55 7.30 -2.55
CA ILE A 321 -19.68 7.13 -3.47
C ILE A 321 -20.21 5.70 -3.36
N LEU A 322 -19.33 4.69 -3.41
CA LEU A 322 -19.71 3.28 -3.30
C LEU A 322 -20.44 2.98 -1.98
N ARG A 323 -19.98 3.55 -0.85
CA ARG A 323 -20.68 3.44 0.44
C ARG A 323 -22.10 4.02 0.39
N SER A 324 -22.30 5.09 -0.37
CA SER A 324 -23.59 5.78 -0.49
C SER A 324 -24.54 5.12 -1.49
N ASP A 325 -24.00 4.34 -2.43
CA ASP A 325 -24.72 3.60 -3.46
C ASP A 325 -25.15 2.18 -3.00
N GLU A 326 -24.81 1.79 -1.77
CA GLU A 326 -25.37 0.58 -1.18
C GLU A 326 -26.91 0.66 -1.11
N PRO A 327 -27.65 -0.32 -1.65
CA PRO A 327 -29.10 -0.45 -1.47
C PRO A 327 -29.55 -0.64 0.00
N TYR A 328 -28.63 -0.62 0.97
CA TYR A 328 -28.83 -1.06 2.36
C TYR A 328 -28.94 0.06 3.41
N ALA A 329 -28.80 1.33 3.04
CA ALA A 329 -29.03 2.45 3.97
C ALA A 329 -30.51 2.60 4.44
N LEU A 330 -31.44 1.80 3.91
CA LEU A 330 -32.86 1.78 4.30
C LEU A 330 -33.31 0.51 5.08
N ALA A 331 -32.41 -0.42 5.39
CA ALA A 331 -32.78 -1.67 6.07
C ALA A 331 -32.45 -1.72 7.58
N LEU A 332 -31.83 -0.67 8.14
CA LEU A 332 -31.56 -0.57 9.59
C LEU A 332 -32.39 0.49 10.32
N LEU A 333 -33.47 0.97 9.68
CA LEU A 333 -34.46 1.87 10.29
C LEU A 333 -35.91 1.41 10.02
N ASN A 334 -36.18 0.10 10.10
CA ASN A 334 -37.53 -0.43 10.28
C ASN A 334 -37.56 -1.57 11.29
#